data_AF-A0A1E4Y2T4-F1
#
_entry.id   AF-A0A1E4Y2T4-F1
#
_cell.length_a   1.000
_cell.length_b   1.000
_cell.length_c   1.000
_cell.angle_alpha   90.00
_cell.angle_beta   90.00
_cell.angle_gamma   90.00
#
_symmetry.space_group_name_H-M   'P 1'
#
loop_
_entity.id
_entity.type
_entity.pdbx_description
1 polymer ?
#
loop_
_entity_poly.entity_id
_entity_poly.type
_entity_poly.pdbx_seq_one_letter_code
_entity_poly.pdbx_strand_id
1 'polypeptide(L)'
;MLRLDPFLEAPDADRVLTVLRRLNDCGLDYAVTGGMALESSLGLELGRRRPFNDIDLVVSGFDSLPSTLASRFLISHSHPKRPTGKLAIQLVEPEQRVRIDVFSACGATMERARLATIGDLSIRTVAVEDLACRIASEMMCFSRGDSVPPKCADDHARARRIVDKNLVEQAWQDHRREIDPPSYAEAVEQIGEALERRTGGLVKSVYSTDTETVCPHCHDSDSLRVTPSKVILSVLGYC
;
A
#
# COMPACT_ATOMS: atom_id res chain seq x y z
N MET A 1 -13.68 -13.60 -10.27
CA MET A 1 -12.24 -13.25 -10.29
C MET A 1 -12.13 -11.74 -10.29
N LEU A 2 -11.33 -11.16 -9.38
CA LEU A 2 -11.20 -9.70 -9.25
C LEU A 2 -10.45 -9.12 -10.46
N ARG A 3 -10.82 -7.90 -10.89
CA ARG A 3 -10.15 -7.17 -11.97
C ARG A 3 -9.74 -5.78 -11.53
N LEU A 4 -8.48 -5.41 -11.80
CA LEU A 4 -7.91 -4.12 -11.39
C LEU A 4 -8.11 -3.02 -12.43
N ASP A 5 -8.05 -3.39 -13.70
CA ASP A 5 -8.05 -2.46 -14.82
C ASP A 5 -9.32 -1.61 -15.03
N PRO A 6 -10.55 -2.01 -14.63
CA PRO A 6 -11.71 -1.13 -14.76
C PRO A 6 -11.61 0.16 -13.93
N PHE A 7 -10.73 0.17 -12.93
CA PHE A 7 -10.54 1.25 -11.96
C PHE A 7 -9.32 2.13 -12.26
N LEU A 8 -8.67 1.90 -13.40
CA LEU A 8 -7.59 2.70 -13.94
C LEU A 8 -8.03 3.35 -15.25
N GLU A 9 -7.43 4.49 -15.59
CA GLU A 9 -7.48 4.98 -16.97
C GLU A 9 -6.69 4.03 -17.88
N ALA A 10 -7.12 3.87 -19.14
CA ALA A 10 -6.48 2.94 -20.07
C ALA A 10 -4.94 3.06 -20.15
N PRO A 11 -4.34 4.26 -20.29
CA PRO A 11 -2.87 4.37 -20.28
C PRO A 11 -2.23 3.96 -18.95
N ASP A 12 -2.91 4.17 -17.83
CA ASP A 12 -2.40 3.75 -16.52
C ASP A 12 -2.51 2.23 -16.33
N ALA A 13 -3.55 1.59 -16.86
CA ALA A 13 -3.67 0.13 -16.85
C ALA A 13 -2.49 -0.52 -17.59
N ASP A 14 -2.10 0.02 -18.76
CA ASP A 14 -0.95 -0.48 -19.53
C ASP A 14 0.38 -0.23 -18.81
N ARG A 15 0.55 0.94 -18.18
CA ARG A 15 1.72 1.26 -17.34
C ARG A 15 1.84 0.28 -16.18
N VAL A 16 0.77 0.08 -15.42
CA VAL A 16 0.74 -0.85 -14.27
C VAL A 16 1.03 -2.28 -14.73
N LEU A 17 0.37 -2.76 -15.79
CA LEU A 17 0.61 -4.09 -16.34
C LEU A 17 2.08 -4.31 -16.71
N THR A 18 2.71 -3.32 -17.37
CA THR A 18 4.12 -3.37 -17.75
C THR A 18 5.04 -3.46 -16.53
N VAL A 19 4.78 -2.66 -15.50
CA VAL A 19 5.57 -2.66 -14.26
C VAL A 19 5.40 -3.98 -13.50
N LEU A 20 4.18 -4.50 -13.37
CA LEU A 20 3.91 -5.76 -12.68
C LEU A 20 4.56 -6.96 -13.38
N ARG A 21 4.58 -7.00 -14.72
CA ARG A 21 5.33 -8.02 -15.47
C ARG A 21 6.82 -7.97 -15.16
N ARG A 22 7.42 -6.77 -15.11
CA ARG A 22 8.84 -6.63 -14.75
C ARG A 22 9.14 -7.07 -13.32
N LEU A 23 8.23 -6.80 -12.38
CA LEU A 23 8.35 -7.30 -11.01
C LEU A 23 8.29 -8.85 -10.97
N ASN A 24 7.40 -9.46 -11.76
CA ASN A 24 7.33 -10.91 -11.91
C ASN A 24 8.61 -11.50 -12.53
N ASP A 25 9.18 -10.84 -13.55
CA ASP A 25 10.46 -11.24 -14.17
C ASP A 25 11.63 -11.17 -13.17
N CYS A 26 11.54 -10.33 -12.15
CA CYS A 26 12.51 -10.30 -11.04
C CYS A 26 12.31 -11.44 -10.05
N GLY A 27 11.20 -12.18 -10.13
CA GLY A 27 10.84 -13.24 -9.19
C GLY A 27 10.27 -12.72 -7.86
N LEU A 28 9.73 -11.49 -7.84
CA LEU A 28 9.16 -10.94 -6.61
C LEU A 28 7.85 -11.65 -6.26
N ASP A 29 7.77 -12.21 -5.05
CA ASP A 29 6.54 -12.78 -4.51
C ASP A 29 5.75 -11.72 -3.74
N TYR A 30 4.68 -11.19 -4.35
CA TYR A 30 3.91 -10.07 -3.79
C TYR A 30 2.40 -10.24 -3.89
N ALA A 31 1.68 -9.36 -3.18
CA ALA A 31 0.26 -9.07 -3.39
C ALA A 31 0.04 -7.56 -3.54
N VAL A 32 -0.77 -7.14 -4.50
CA VAL A 32 -1.16 -5.73 -4.68
C VAL A 32 -2.05 -5.30 -3.51
N THR A 33 -1.81 -4.10 -2.98
CA THR A 33 -2.59 -3.51 -1.87
C THR A 33 -3.06 -2.09 -2.21
N GLY A 34 -3.46 -1.32 -1.20
CA GLY A 34 -3.77 0.10 -1.33
C GLY A 34 -5.03 0.38 -2.15
N GLY A 35 -5.04 1.52 -2.83
CA GLY A 35 -6.22 1.99 -3.56
C GLY A 35 -6.65 1.02 -4.67
N MET A 36 -5.70 0.46 -5.42
CA MET A 36 -5.99 -0.43 -6.53
C MET A 36 -6.64 -1.76 -6.08
N ALA A 37 -6.17 -2.33 -4.97
CA ALA A 37 -6.77 -3.51 -4.37
C ALA A 37 -8.16 -3.20 -3.76
N LEU A 38 -8.32 -2.02 -3.16
CA LEU A 38 -9.60 -1.61 -2.57
C LEU A 38 -10.67 -1.41 -3.65
N GLU A 39 -10.37 -0.65 -4.71
CA GLU A 39 -11.35 -0.38 -5.77
C GLU A 39 -11.78 -1.65 -6.50
N SER A 40 -10.84 -2.56 -6.78
CA SER A 40 -11.17 -3.86 -7.36
C SER A 40 -12.03 -4.73 -6.44
N SER A 41 -11.78 -4.70 -5.13
CA SER A 41 -12.59 -5.43 -4.14
C SER A 41 -14.00 -4.87 -3.99
N LEU A 42 -14.18 -3.56 -4.16
CA LEU A 42 -15.47 -2.88 -4.13
C LEU A 42 -16.34 -3.20 -5.36
N GLY A 43 -15.75 -3.73 -6.44
CA GLY A 43 -16.46 -4.09 -7.65
C GLY A 43 -17.05 -2.88 -8.38
N LEU A 44 -17.78 -3.12 -9.47
CA LEU A 44 -18.31 -2.05 -10.33
C LEU A 44 -19.41 -1.21 -9.66
N GLU A 45 -20.05 -1.72 -8.62
CA GLU A 45 -21.15 -1.04 -7.93
C GLU A 45 -20.66 0.06 -6.99
N LEU A 46 -19.56 -0.19 -6.27
CA LEU A 46 -19.04 0.72 -5.26
C LEU A 46 -17.66 1.28 -5.61
N GLY A 47 -16.90 0.57 -6.43
CA GLY A 47 -15.57 0.96 -6.87
C GLY A 47 -15.61 2.16 -7.82
N ARG A 48 -14.53 2.92 -7.86
CA ARG A 48 -14.38 4.10 -8.70
C ARG A 48 -13.02 4.13 -9.35
N ARG A 49 -12.94 4.73 -10.54
CA ARG A 49 -11.65 5.11 -11.12
C ARG A 49 -11.01 6.20 -10.27
N ARG A 50 -9.70 6.08 -10.05
CA ARG A 50 -8.90 7.08 -9.34
C ARG A 50 -7.71 7.49 -10.20
N PRO A 51 -7.23 8.73 -10.04
CA PRO A 51 -5.92 9.09 -10.57
C PRO A 51 -4.86 8.12 -10.04
N PHE A 52 -4.14 7.49 -10.96
CA PHE A 52 -3.04 6.61 -10.63
C PHE A 52 -1.83 7.44 -10.21
N ASN A 53 -1.23 7.09 -9.06
CA ASN A 53 -0.05 7.78 -8.53
C ASN A 53 1.13 6.81 -8.37
N ASP A 54 0.85 5.64 -7.81
CA ASP A 54 1.82 4.66 -7.37
C ASP A 54 1.21 3.24 -7.39
N ILE A 55 2.09 2.24 -7.28
CA ILE A 55 1.71 0.85 -7.03
C ILE A 55 2.07 0.50 -5.59
N ASP A 56 1.08 0.14 -4.78
CA ASP A 56 1.32 -0.39 -3.45
C ASP A 56 1.35 -1.92 -3.48
N LEU A 57 2.41 -2.52 -2.91
CA LEU A 57 2.61 -3.97 -2.82
C LEU A 57 2.86 -4.41 -1.38
N VAL A 58 2.49 -5.65 -1.05
CA VAL A 58 2.90 -6.34 0.16
C VAL A 58 3.74 -7.55 -0.20
N VAL A 59 4.81 -7.78 0.55
CA VAL A 59 5.67 -8.97 0.50
C VAL A 59 5.77 -9.58 1.90
N SER A 60 6.20 -10.83 2.02
CA SER A 60 6.34 -11.49 3.32
C SER A 60 7.27 -10.73 4.28
N GLY A 61 8.34 -10.12 3.76
CA GLY A 61 9.25 -9.28 4.54
C GLY A 61 10.45 -8.82 3.70
N PHE A 62 11.32 -7.96 4.26
CA PHE A 62 12.48 -7.43 3.53
C PHE A 62 13.41 -8.53 2.99
N ASP A 63 13.64 -9.59 3.77
CA ASP A 63 14.51 -10.71 3.38
C ASP A 63 13.96 -11.54 2.20
N SER A 64 12.69 -11.34 1.83
CA SER A 64 12.08 -11.97 0.65
C SER A 64 12.31 -11.19 -0.65
N LEU A 65 12.92 -10.01 -0.58
CA LEU A 65 13.18 -9.17 -1.75
C LEU A 65 14.30 -9.78 -2.61
N PRO A 66 14.06 -10.07 -3.90
CA PRO A 66 15.10 -10.61 -4.77
C PRO A 66 16.12 -9.52 -5.12
N SER A 67 17.40 -9.90 -5.12
CA SER A 67 18.52 -8.99 -5.47
C SER A 67 18.45 -8.45 -6.91
N THR A 68 17.73 -9.15 -7.79
CA THR A 68 17.48 -8.75 -9.18
C THR A 68 16.72 -7.43 -9.30
N LEU A 69 15.99 -7.00 -8.25
CA LEU A 69 15.29 -5.71 -8.24
C LEU A 69 16.24 -4.54 -8.53
N ALA A 70 17.44 -4.54 -7.94
CA ALA A 70 18.42 -3.47 -8.14
C ALA A 70 18.96 -3.36 -9.58
N SER A 71 18.78 -4.39 -10.39
CA SER A 71 19.16 -4.38 -11.81
C SER A 71 18.06 -3.84 -12.74
N ARG A 72 16.82 -3.74 -12.24
CA ARG A 72 15.64 -3.36 -13.05
C ARG A 72 14.94 -2.10 -12.57
N PHE A 73 15.17 -1.70 -11.32
CA PHE A 73 14.51 -0.55 -10.69
C PHE A 73 15.53 0.34 -9.98
N LEU A 74 15.22 1.62 -9.91
CA LEU A 74 15.91 2.53 -9.00
C LEU A 74 15.32 2.36 -7.60
N ILE A 75 16.16 2.37 -6.57
CA ILE A 75 15.72 2.18 -5.18
C ILE A 75 15.69 3.53 -4.49
N SER A 76 14.51 4.07 -4.21
CA SER A 76 14.37 5.35 -3.51
C SER A 76 14.53 5.19 -1.99
N HIS A 77 14.07 4.08 -1.43
CA HIS A 77 14.21 3.77 0.00
C HIS A 77 14.46 2.28 0.20
N SER A 78 15.32 1.93 1.17
CA SER A 78 15.61 0.54 1.57
C SER A 78 15.63 0.45 3.09
N HIS A 79 14.66 -0.24 3.68
CA HIS A 79 14.36 -0.20 5.11
C HIS A 79 14.36 -1.61 5.76
N PRO A 80 15.52 -2.29 5.82
CA PRO A 80 15.61 -3.68 6.29
C PRO A 80 15.17 -3.90 7.74
N LYS A 81 15.23 -2.86 8.57
CA LYS A 81 15.00 -2.94 10.02
C LYS A 81 13.64 -2.39 10.46
N ARG A 82 12.78 -2.02 9.52
CA ARG A 82 11.45 -1.49 9.86
C ARG A 82 10.52 -2.63 10.30
N PRO A 83 9.63 -2.39 11.28
CA PRO A 83 8.63 -3.37 11.69
C PRO A 83 7.74 -3.83 10.53
N THR A 84 7.05 -4.95 10.71
CA THR A 84 5.99 -5.45 9.83
C THR A 84 4.93 -4.36 9.57
N GLY A 85 4.30 -4.42 8.40
CA GLY A 85 3.33 -3.41 7.96
C GLY A 85 3.92 -2.05 7.64
N LYS A 86 5.23 -1.85 7.71
CA LYS A 86 5.90 -0.61 7.29
C LYS A 86 6.61 -0.82 5.95
N LEU A 87 6.93 0.30 5.31
CA LEU A 87 7.65 0.33 4.04
C LEU A 87 8.97 -0.41 4.21
N ALA A 88 9.15 -1.48 3.42
CA ALA A 88 10.35 -2.29 3.35
C ALA A 88 11.30 -1.74 2.28
N ILE A 89 10.77 -1.43 1.10
CA ILE A 89 11.53 -0.84 0.00
C ILE A 89 10.60 0.05 -0.83
N GLN A 90 11.12 1.16 -1.35
CA GLN A 90 10.44 1.95 -2.37
C GLN A 90 11.27 1.88 -3.65
N LEU A 91 10.62 1.44 -4.72
CA LEU A 91 11.22 1.33 -6.04
C LEU A 91 10.66 2.41 -6.96
N VAL A 92 11.44 2.74 -7.98
CA VAL A 92 11.01 3.55 -9.11
C VAL A 92 11.33 2.80 -10.38
N GLU A 93 10.32 2.59 -11.21
CA GLU A 93 10.48 2.09 -12.56
C GLU A 93 10.68 3.30 -13.49
N PRO A 94 11.90 3.48 -14.05
CA PRO A 94 12.26 4.73 -14.71
C PRO A 94 11.57 4.97 -16.06
N GLU A 95 11.21 3.92 -16.81
CA GLU A 95 10.64 4.11 -18.15
C GLU A 95 9.16 4.51 -18.11
N GLN A 96 8.37 3.87 -17.26
CA GLN A 96 6.97 4.21 -17.02
C GLN A 96 6.80 5.34 -15.99
N ARG A 97 7.91 5.76 -15.33
CA ARG A 97 7.93 6.77 -14.26
C ARG A 97 6.95 6.44 -13.15
N VAL A 98 7.00 5.20 -12.67
CA VAL A 98 6.08 4.68 -11.66
C VAL A 98 6.81 4.45 -10.36
N ARG A 99 6.27 5.01 -9.27
CA ARG A 99 6.69 4.68 -7.92
C ARG A 99 5.99 3.42 -7.45
N ILE A 100 6.74 2.56 -6.77
CA ILE A 100 6.24 1.30 -6.21
C ILE A 100 6.60 1.28 -4.73
N ASP A 101 5.59 1.29 -3.87
CA ASP A 101 5.73 1.23 -2.43
C ASP A 101 5.53 -0.23 -1.97
N VAL A 102 6.59 -0.84 -1.43
CA VAL A 102 6.57 -2.26 -1.02
C VAL A 102 6.63 -2.34 0.49
N PHE A 103 5.59 -2.90 1.09
CA PHE A 103 5.42 -3.04 2.54
C PHE A 103 5.68 -4.49 2.97
N SER A 104 6.27 -4.68 4.14
CA SER A 104 6.29 -5.99 4.79
C SER A 104 4.89 -6.36 5.26
N ALA A 105 4.50 -7.63 5.13
CA ALA A 105 3.20 -8.14 5.57
C ALA A 105 3.01 -8.01 7.08
N CYS A 106 1.76 -7.82 7.52
CA CYS A 106 1.34 -8.00 8.91
C CYS A 106 0.71 -9.39 9.05
N GLY A 107 1.17 -10.17 10.03
CA GLY A 107 0.63 -11.51 10.32
C GLY A 107 0.44 -12.35 9.05
N ALA A 108 -0.76 -12.90 8.86
CA ALA A 108 -1.07 -13.79 7.75
C ALA A 108 -1.64 -13.08 6.49
N THR A 109 -1.33 -11.79 6.28
CA THR A 109 -1.80 -11.01 5.11
C THR A 109 -1.53 -11.72 3.76
N MET A 110 -0.34 -12.30 3.60
CA MET A 110 0.05 -12.99 2.35
C MET A 110 -0.72 -14.29 2.11
N GLU A 111 -1.12 -14.98 3.18
CA GLU A 111 -1.89 -16.22 3.10
C GLU A 111 -3.35 -15.96 2.74
N ARG A 112 -3.90 -14.81 3.14
CA ARG A 112 -5.27 -14.37 2.82
C ARG A 112 -5.41 -13.69 1.46
N ALA A 113 -4.30 -13.41 0.77
CA ALA A 113 -4.34 -12.76 -0.54
C ALA A 113 -5.15 -13.58 -1.57
N ARG A 114 -5.91 -12.86 -2.40
CA ARG A 114 -6.85 -13.43 -3.38
C ARG A 114 -6.30 -13.28 -4.80
N LEU A 115 -6.64 -14.20 -5.69
CA LEU A 115 -6.28 -14.08 -7.11
C LEU A 115 -7.09 -12.97 -7.79
N ALA A 116 -6.40 -12.19 -8.60
CA ALA A 116 -6.95 -11.12 -9.42
C ALA A 116 -6.25 -11.07 -10.77
N THR A 117 -6.79 -10.27 -11.69
CA THR A 117 -6.18 -10.03 -13.00
C THR A 117 -6.09 -8.56 -13.34
N ILE A 118 -5.08 -8.23 -14.13
CA ILE A 118 -4.95 -6.96 -14.85
C ILE A 118 -4.54 -7.29 -16.29
N GLY A 119 -5.38 -6.92 -17.27
CA GLY A 119 -5.23 -7.46 -18.62
C GLY A 119 -5.25 -8.99 -18.61
N ASP A 120 -4.20 -9.60 -19.14
CA ASP A 120 -3.96 -11.05 -19.18
C ASP A 120 -3.11 -11.58 -18.01
N LEU A 121 -2.60 -10.69 -17.15
CA LEU A 121 -1.70 -11.06 -16.06
C LEU A 121 -2.49 -11.49 -14.83
N SER A 122 -2.25 -12.72 -14.37
CA SER A 122 -2.72 -13.20 -13.06
C SER A 122 -1.78 -12.71 -11.97
N ILE A 123 -2.34 -12.10 -10.93
CA ILE A 123 -1.63 -11.58 -9.77
C ILE A 123 -2.38 -11.93 -8.47
N ARG A 124 -1.78 -11.61 -7.33
CA ARG A 124 -2.45 -11.63 -6.03
C ARG A 124 -2.80 -10.21 -5.60
N THR A 125 -3.93 -10.05 -4.91
CA THR A 125 -4.35 -8.83 -4.24
C THR A 125 -4.61 -9.12 -2.76
N VAL A 126 -4.22 -8.21 -1.89
CA VAL A 126 -4.56 -8.26 -0.46
C VAL A 126 -6.08 -8.33 -0.29
N ALA A 127 -6.54 -9.19 0.62
CA ALA A 127 -7.97 -9.35 0.90
C ALA A 127 -8.57 -8.05 1.45
N VAL A 128 -9.85 -7.82 1.16
CA VAL A 128 -10.51 -6.57 1.58
C VAL A 128 -10.55 -6.40 3.10
N GLU A 129 -10.58 -7.49 3.84
CA GLU A 129 -10.53 -7.53 5.29
C GLU A 129 -9.21 -6.96 5.81
N ASP A 130 -8.08 -7.42 5.26
CA ASP A 130 -6.76 -6.85 5.56
C ASP A 130 -6.65 -5.38 5.17
N LEU A 131 -7.20 -4.99 4.02
CA LEU A 131 -7.25 -3.58 3.61
C LEU A 131 -8.04 -2.75 4.62
N ALA A 132 -9.22 -3.22 5.02
CA ALA A 132 -10.09 -2.53 5.96
C ALA A 132 -9.45 -2.40 7.34
N CYS A 133 -8.81 -3.46 7.84
CA CYS A 133 -8.07 -3.44 9.10
C CYS A 133 -6.88 -2.49 9.04
N ARG A 134 -6.12 -2.48 7.94
CA ARG A 134 -5.00 -1.56 7.76
C ARG A 134 -5.47 -0.09 7.76
N ILE A 135 -6.55 0.22 7.03
CA ILE A 135 -7.12 1.57 7.01
C ILE A 135 -7.66 1.94 8.39
N ALA A 136 -8.33 1.01 9.10
CA ALA A 136 -8.83 1.24 10.45
C ALA A 136 -7.69 1.53 11.44
N SER A 137 -6.58 0.77 11.40
CA SER A 137 -5.42 1.04 12.26
C SER A 137 -4.81 2.43 11.99
N GLU A 138 -4.82 2.89 10.74
CA GLU A 138 -4.42 4.26 10.42
C GLU A 138 -5.43 5.28 10.98
N MET A 139 -6.73 5.03 10.82
CA MET A 139 -7.79 5.87 11.39
C MET A 139 -7.82 5.88 12.91
N MET A 140 -7.30 4.86 13.59
CA MET A 140 -7.11 4.91 15.04
C MET A 140 -6.11 6.00 15.46
N CYS A 141 -5.15 6.38 14.59
CA CYS A 141 -4.31 7.56 14.85
C CYS A 141 -5.15 8.83 14.88
N PHE A 142 -6.10 8.98 13.95
CA PHE A 142 -7.04 10.10 13.96
C PHE A 142 -7.85 10.15 15.26
N SER A 143 -8.32 9.00 15.77
CA SER A 143 -9.02 8.93 17.06
C SER A 143 -8.17 9.35 18.26
N ARG A 144 -6.85 9.32 18.14
CA ARG A 144 -5.89 9.80 19.16
C ARG A 144 -5.49 11.27 18.97
N GLY A 145 -6.01 11.94 17.94
CA GLY A 145 -5.69 13.34 17.64
C GLY A 145 -4.58 13.54 16.61
N ASP A 146 -4.06 12.46 16.03
CA ASP A 146 -3.02 12.56 14.99
C ASP A 146 -3.60 13.02 13.65
N SER A 147 -2.71 13.40 12.73
CA SER A 147 -3.07 13.69 11.35
C SER A 147 -3.00 12.44 10.48
N VAL A 148 -4.01 12.22 9.64
CA VAL A 148 -4.07 11.13 8.66
C VAL A 148 -4.42 11.66 7.26
N PRO A 149 -4.11 10.93 6.18
CA PRO A 149 -4.52 11.33 4.83
C PRO A 149 -6.06 11.44 4.70
N PRO A 150 -6.60 12.46 4.01
CA PRO A 150 -8.05 12.63 3.85
C PRO A 150 -8.77 11.42 3.25
N LYS A 151 -8.07 10.66 2.39
CA LYS A 151 -8.63 9.45 1.76
C LYS A 151 -8.98 8.35 2.76
N CYS A 152 -8.33 8.30 3.93
CA CYS A 152 -8.50 7.22 4.90
C CYS A 152 -9.93 7.13 5.44
N ALA A 153 -10.60 8.26 5.68
CA ALA A 153 -11.97 8.27 6.18
C ALA A 153 -12.98 7.69 5.16
N ASP A 154 -12.89 8.13 3.90
CA ASP A 154 -13.75 7.63 2.82
C ASP A 154 -13.44 6.16 2.48
N ASP A 155 -12.15 5.81 2.41
CA ASP A 155 -11.71 4.43 2.14
C ASP A 155 -12.17 3.47 3.25
N HIS A 156 -12.09 3.89 4.51
CA HIS A 156 -12.63 3.13 5.63
C HIS A 156 -14.15 2.94 5.47
N ALA A 157 -14.89 4.02 5.26
CA ALA A 157 -16.35 3.98 5.19
C ALA A 157 -16.85 3.08 4.06
N ARG A 158 -16.09 2.98 2.96
CA ARG A 158 -16.39 2.10 1.83
C ARG A 158 -15.97 0.67 2.08
N ALA A 159 -14.74 0.43 2.57
CA ALA A 159 -14.24 -0.92 2.86
C ALA A 159 -15.15 -1.66 3.85
N ARG A 160 -15.58 -1.00 4.95
CA ARG A 160 -16.43 -1.62 5.97
C ARG A 160 -17.78 -2.13 5.46
N ARG A 161 -18.24 -1.69 4.28
CA ARG A 161 -19.52 -2.11 3.69
C ARG A 161 -19.48 -3.51 3.09
N ILE A 162 -18.29 -4.00 2.77
CA ILE A 162 -18.12 -5.23 1.98
C ILE A 162 -17.24 -6.29 2.66
N VAL A 163 -16.68 -6.00 3.83
CA VAL A 163 -15.89 -6.98 4.59
C VAL A 163 -16.77 -8.10 5.13
N ASP A 164 -16.25 -9.32 5.12
CA ASP A 164 -16.81 -10.39 5.93
C ASP A 164 -16.50 -10.15 7.41
N LYS A 165 -17.54 -10.17 8.26
CA LYS A 165 -17.42 -9.85 9.69
C LYS A 165 -16.53 -10.83 10.47
N ASN A 166 -16.50 -12.10 10.08
CA ASN A 166 -15.68 -13.08 10.80
C ASN A 166 -14.22 -12.99 10.35
N LEU A 167 -13.99 -12.81 9.05
CA LEU A 167 -12.63 -12.72 8.50
C LEU A 167 -11.95 -11.40 8.88
N VAL A 168 -12.70 -10.29 8.98
CA VAL A 168 -12.13 -8.99 9.38
C VAL A 168 -11.68 -8.98 10.84
N GLU A 169 -12.38 -9.68 11.74
CA GLU A 169 -11.95 -9.79 13.13
C GLU A 169 -10.64 -10.59 13.28
N GLN A 170 -10.46 -11.62 12.44
CA GLN A 170 -9.19 -12.36 12.40
C GLN A 170 -8.06 -11.48 11.84
N ALA A 171 -8.28 -10.81 10.71
CA ALA A 171 -7.30 -9.90 10.14
C ALA A 171 -6.97 -8.75 11.11
N TRP A 172 -7.94 -8.26 11.88
CA TRP A 172 -7.71 -7.18 12.83
C TRP A 172 -6.66 -7.51 13.88
N GLN A 173 -6.59 -8.76 14.34
CA GLN A 173 -5.57 -9.17 15.30
C GLN A 173 -4.14 -9.00 14.76
N ASP A 174 -3.95 -9.11 13.44
CA ASP A 174 -2.65 -8.92 12.80
C ASP A 174 -2.29 -7.43 12.59
N HIS A 175 -3.29 -6.58 12.37
CA HIS A 175 -3.09 -5.17 11.98
C HIS A 175 -3.17 -4.18 13.14
N ARG A 176 -3.88 -4.53 14.22
CA ARG A 176 -4.08 -3.65 15.37
C ARG A 176 -2.77 -3.45 16.13
N ARG A 177 -2.63 -2.26 16.72
CA ARG A 177 -1.60 -2.02 17.74
C ARG A 177 -2.11 -2.53 19.09
N GLU A 178 -1.20 -2.73 20.04
CA GLU A 178 -1.59 -3.13 21.40
C GLU A 178 -2.52 -2.11 22.07
N ILE A 179 -2.37 -0.83 21.74
CA ILE A 179 -3.21 0.27 22.23
C ILE A 179 -4.56 0.40 21.50
N ASP A 180 -4.72 -0.26 20.35
CA ASP A 180 -5.96 -0.21 19.58
C ASP A 180 -6.99 -1.19 20.19
N PRO A 181 -8.30 -0.98 19.96
CA PRO A 181 -9.34 -1.86 20.50
C PRO A 181 -9.14 -3.34 20.16
N PRO A 182 -9.54 -4.27 21.04
CA PRO A 182 -9.36 -5.70 20.83
C PRO A 182 -10.15 -6.24 19.63
N SER A 183 -11.26 -5.60 19.25
CA SER A 183 -12.09 -6.01 18.10
C SER A 183 -12.15 -4.94 17.01
N TYR A 184 -12.36 -5.38 15.76
CA TYR A 184 -12.56 -4.48 14.63
C TYR A 184 -13.84 -3.67 14.83
N ALA A 185 -14.91 -4.31 15.32
CA ALA A 185 -16.18 -3.64 15.62
C ALA A 185 -16.01 -2.43 16.57
N GLU A 186 -15.29 -2.59 17.68
CA GLU A 186 -15.02 -1.49 18.63
C GLU A 186 -14.15 -0.40 17.98
N ALA A 187 -13.17 -0.76 17.15
CA ALA A 187 -12.39 0.21 16.41
C ALA A 187 -13.26 1.05 15.46
N VAL A 188 -14.21 0.43 14.75
CA VAL A 188 -15.14 1.15 13.87
C VAL A 188 -16.01 2.14 14.64
N GLU A 189 -16.51 1.75 15.82
CA GLU A 189 -17.29 2.65 16.69
C GLU A 189 -16.46 3.85 17.13
N GLN A 190 -15.24 3.62 17.64
CA GLN A 190 -14.34 4.69 18.09
C GLN A 190 -13.92 5.63 16.95
N ILE A 191 -13.69 5.10 15.75
CA ILE A 191 -13.39 5.92 14.56
C ILE A 191 -14.60 6.78 14.19
N GLY A 192 -15.81 6.23 14.27
CA GLY A 192 -17.06 6.96 14.05
C GLY A 192 -17.21 8.15 15.01
N GLU A 193 -17.06 7.91 16.32
CA GLU A 193 -17.12 8.97 17.33
C GLU A 193 -16.05 10.05 17.12
N ALA A 194 -14.82 9.64 16.78
CA ALA A 194 -13.73 10.56 16.54
C ALA A 194 -13.99 11.46 15.32
N LEU A 195 -14.57 10.91 14.25
CA LEU A 195 -14.95 11.68 13.06
C LEU A 195 -16.04 12.70 13.39
N GLU A 196 -17.04 12.34 14.20
CA GLU A 196 -18.08 13.26 14.66
C GLU A 196 -17.51 14.39 15.51
N ARG A 197 -16.58 14.07 16.42
CA ARG A 197 -15.91 15.04 17.31
C ARG A 197 -14.77 15.81 16.65
N ARG A 198 -14.37 15.41 15.43
CA ARG A 198 -13.19 15.93 14.70
C ARG A 198 -11.91 15.88 15.55
N THR A 199 -11.66 14.75 16.19
CA THR A 199 -10.55 14.60 17.14
C THR A 199 -9.18 14.79 16.50
N GLY A 200 -8.96 14.28 15.29
CA GLY A 200 -7.70 14.39 14.56
C GLY A 200 -7.73 15.32 13.36
N GLY A 201 -6.62 15.37 12.62
CA GLY A 201 -6.45 16.17 11.41
C GLY A 201 -6.57 15.35 10.13
N LEU A 202 -7.28 15.85 9.12
CA LEU A 202 -7.21 15.30 7.75
C LEU A 202 -6.24 16.15 6.93
N VAL A 203 -5.00 15.67 6.78
CA VAL A 203 -3.90 16.44 6.16
C VAL A 203 -3.41 15.72 4.92
N LYS A 204 -3.44 16.42 3.78
CA LYS A 204 -2.95 15.86 2.51
C LYS A 204 -1.46 15.57 2.63
N SER A 205 -1.08 14.30 2.47
CA SER A 205 0.32 13.90 2.34
C SER A 205 0.90 14.49 1.05
N VAL A 206 1.99 15.24 1.16
CA VAL A 206 2.77 15.73 0.02
C VAL A 206 4.00 14.83 -0.11
N TYR A 207 4.25 14.33 -1.32
CA TYR A 207 5.49 13.59 -1.57
C TYR A 207 6.67 14.55 -1.39
N SER A 208 7.67 14.14 -0.60
CA SER A 208 8.82 14.99 -0.35
C SER A 208 9.63 15.16 -1.63
N THR A 209 9.89 16.41 -2.02
CA THR A 209 10.79 16.77 -3.12
C THR A 209 12.12 17.33 -2.60
N ASP A 210 12.40 17.14 -1.30
CA ASP A 210 13.65 17.56 -0.69
C ASP A 210 14.76 16.57 -1.05
N THR A 211 15.79 17.05 -1.75
CA THR A 211 16.95 16.25 -2.14
C THR A 211 17.99 16.10 -1.04
N GLU A 212 17.94 16.94 -0.01
CA GLU A 212 18.96 17.04 1.04
C GLU A 212 18.59 16.23 2.28
N THR A 213 17.28 16.01 2.50
CA THR A 213 16.82 15.20 3.63
C THR A 213 17.22 13.73 3.47
N VAL A 214 18.08 13.26 4.37
CA VAL A 214 18.47 11.85 4.47
C VAL A 214 17.46 11.09 5.34
N CYS A 215 16.88 10.01 4.79
CA CYS A 215 15.98 9.15 5.56
C CYS A 215 16.79 8.33 6.60
N PRO A 216 16.51 8.44 7.91
CA PRO A 216 17.28 7.75 8.95
C PRO A 216 17.05 6.23 8.97
N HIS A 217 16.07 5.74 8.24
CA HIS A 217 15.76 4.31 8.12
C HIS A 217 16.41 3.65 6.91
N CYS A 218 16.96 4.45 5.98
CA CYS A 218 17.60 3.93 4.79
C CYS A 218 18.93 3.28 5.13
N HIS A 219 19.08 2.03 4.70
CA HIS A 219 20.31 1.27 4.79
C HIS A 219 20.59 0.58 3.47
N ASP A 220 21.79 0.83 2.94
CA ASP A 220 22.33 0.06 1.83
C ASP A 220 22.64 -1.37 2.29
N SER A 221 22.45 -2.30 1.37
CA SER A 221 22.96 -3.66 1.47
C SER A 221 23.82 -3.97 0.25
N ASP A 222 24.48 -5.13 0.25
CA ASP A 222 25.33 -5.55 -0.87
C ASP A 222 24.55 -5.62 -2.19
N SER A 223 23.26 -5.94 -2.14
CA SER A 223 22.40 -6.15 -3.32
C SER A 223 21.36 -5.05 -3.56
N LEU A 224 21.00 -4.26 -2.55
CA LEU A 224 19.98 -3.21 -2.65
C LEU A 224 20.58 -1.90 -2.13
N ARG A 225 20.96 -1.02 -3.07
CA ARG A 225 21.57 0.29 -2.79
C ARG A 225 20.63 1.42 -3.14
N VAL A 226 20.51 2.37 -2.23
CA VAL A 226 19.64 3.54 -2.41
C VAL A 226 20.23 4.45 -3.49
N THR A 227 19.38 4.82 -4.44
CA THR A 227 19.67 5.78 -5.49
C THR A 227 19.54 7.20 -4.93
N PRO A 228 20.45 8.14 -5.25
CA PRO A 228 20.35 9.52 -4.78
C PRO A 228 18.99 10.16 -5.11
N SER A 229 18.39 10.85 -4.14
CA SER A 229 17.05 11.46 -4.27
C SER A 229 16.93 12.38 -5.50
N LYS A 230 17.99 13.12 -5.85
CA LYS A 230 18.01 13.97 -7.05
C LYS A 230 17.74 13.19 -8.34
N VAL A 231 18.28 11.97 -8.47
CA VAL A 231 18.05 11.10 -9.64
C VAL A 231 16.61 10.62 -9.63
N ILE A 232 16.11 10.17 -8.48
CA ILE A 232 14.73 9.72 -8.30
C ILE A 232 13.73 10.82 -8.69
N LEU A 233 13.89 12.02 -8.15
CA LEU A 233 12.98 13.14 -8.40
C LEU A 233 12.98 13.58 -9.87
N SER A 234 14.14 13.54 -10.53
CA SER A 234 14.23 13.86 -11.96
C SER A 234 13.48 12.84 -12.82
N VAL A 235 13.62 11.55 -12.52
CA VAL A 235 12.88 10.47 -13.22
C VAL A 235 11.37 10.62 -13.02
N LEU A 236 10.93 10.96 -11.81
CA LEU A 236 9.52 11.17 -11.48
C LEU A 236 8.97 12.52 -12.00
N GLY A 237 9.80 13.38 -12.57
CA GLY A 237 9.39 14.66 -13.17
C GLY A 237 9.15 15.79 -12.18
N TYR A 238 9.73 15.72 -10.98
CA TYR A 238 9.70 16.79 -9.99
C TYR A 238 10.84 17.83 -10.18
N CYS A 239 11.87 17.50 -10.96
CA CYS A 239 13.04 18.34 -11.22
C CYS A 239 13.54 18.20 -12.67
#